data_AF-A0A9R0P1I8-F1
#
_entry.id   AF-A0A9R0P1I8-F1
#
_cell.length_a   1.000
_cell.length_b   1.000
_cell.length_c   1.000
_cell.angle_alpha   90.00
_cell.angle_beta   90.00
_cell.angle_gamma   90.00
#
_symmetry.space_group_name_H-M   'P 1'
#
loop_
_entity.id
_entity.type
_entity.pdbx_description
1 polymer ?
#
loop_
_entity_poly.entity_id
_entity_poly.type
_entity_poly.pdbx_seq_one_letter_code
_entity_poly.pdbx_strand_id
1 'polypeptide(L)'
;MRQLARKIGVHAQELSNWEYGKRIPKVEQVALLMGALVVEPGERARLLDLARSAHEPSWLEKRVPGVAPSVSSYAEHERAATAIFDWEPAVIPGLFQTPDYIRALLSGQEQPDQIERIVHARMARREVLARYHPLDYHVVVGEGALRAEVGGVPVMAEQLQHLLHVSMRRNIRLQVLPVRASAQAITHNFGVLEFEALPAIVFVELYRASAYLYDADQVASYRAAAKTMAASAMDEHESGEFIREVIADLGEAA
;
A
#
# COMPACT_ATOMS: atom_id res chain seq x y z
N MET A 1 -5.52 18.85 -28.44
CA MET A 1 -4.29 19.55 -28.02
C MET A 1 -4.12 20.98 -28.53
N ARG A 2 -3.72 21.23 -29.78
CA ARG A 2 -3.43 22.61 -30.24
C ARG A 2 -4.63 23.58 -30.14
N GLN A 3 -5.84 23.07 -30.36
CA GLN A 3 -7.07 23.84 -30.22
C GLN A 3 -7.37 24.21 -28.76
N LEU A 4 -7.18 23.28 -27.83
CA LEU A 4 -7.38 23.50 -26.39
C LEU A 4 -6.36 24.51 -25.84
N ALA A 5 -5.08 24.34 -26.20
CA ALA A 5 -4.01 25.27 -25.82
C ALA A 5 -4.31 26.72 -26.26
N ARG A 6 -4.81 26.88 -27.51
CA ARG A 6 -5.23 28.19 -28.02
C ARG A 6 -6.42 28.76 -27.25
N LYS A 7 -7.40 27.92 -26.87
CA LYS A 7 -8.61 28.34 -26.14
C LYS A 7 -8.30 28.86 -24.73
N ILE A 8 -7.24 28.37 -24.10
CA ILE A 8 -6.81 28.78 -22.75
C ILE A 8 -5.60 29.74 -22.76
N GLY A 9 -5.13 30.15 -23.94
CA GLY A 9 -4.06 31.15 -24.08
C GLY A 9 -2.64 30.65 -23.76
N VAL A 10 -2.36 29.35 -23.91
CA VAL A 10 -1.02 28.78 -23.65
C VAL A 10 -0.42 28.11 -24.88
N HIS A 11 0.89 27.90 -24.87
CA HIS A 11 1.57 27.16 -25.94
C HIS A 11 1.21 25.66 -25.88
N ALA A 12 1.07 25.02 -27.04
CA ALA A 12 0.77 23.59 -27.11
C ALA A 12 1.82 22.72 -26.41
N GLN A 13 3.08 23.16 -26.39
CA GLN A 13 4.16 22.50 -25.65
C GLN A 13 3.97 22.59 -24.13
N GLU A 14 3.43 23.71 -23.63
CA GLU A 14 3.18 23.92 -22.21
C GLU A 14 2.04 23.03 -21.72
N LEU A 15 0.95 22.97 -22.49
CA LEU A 15 -0.16 22.05 -22.23
C LEU A 15 0.30 20.58 -22.28
N SER A 16 1.17 20.23 -23.23
CA SER A 16 1.79 18.90 -23.31
C SER A 16 2.64 18.60 -22.06
N ASN A 17 3.44 19.55 -21.59
CA ASN A 17 4.23 19.37 -20.37
C ASN A 17 3.34 19.13 -19.13
N TRP A 18 2.13 19.69 -19.08
CA TRP A 18 1.17 19.40 -17.99
C TRP A 18 0.59 18.00 -18.10
N GLU A 19 0.17 17.57 -19.30
CA GLU A 19 -0.38 16.22 -19.52
C GLU A 19 0.63 15.12 -19.20
N TYR A 20 1.90 15.34 -19.52
CA TYR A 20 2.97 14.39 -19.22
C TYR A 20 3.57 14.57 -17.81
N GLY A 21 2.99 15.41 -16.95
CA GLY A 21 3.46 15.62 -15.58
C GLY A 21 4.85 16.27 -15.45
N LYS A 22 5.38 16.85 -16.54
CA LYS A 22 6.70 17.52 -16.56
C LYS A 22 6.66 18.89 -15.89
N ARG A 23 5.50 19.52 -15.82
CA ARG A 23 5.25 20.79 -15.13
C ARG A 23 3.88 20.78 -14.49
N ILE A 24 3.76 21.38 -13.31
CA ILE A 24 2.49 21.53 -12.61
C ILE A 24 1.84 22.84 -13.07
N PRO A 25 0.60 22.82 -13.59
CA PRO A 25 -0.14 24.03 -13.92
C PRO A 25 -0.51 24.81 -12.66
N LYS A 26 -0.59 26.13 -12.76
CA LYS A 26 -1.14 26.98 -11.70
C LYS A 26 -2.66 26.74 -11.57
N VAL A 27 -3.21 27.02 -10.39
CA VAL A 27 -4.65 26.86 -10.11
C VAL A 27 -5.51 27.64 -11.11
N GLU A 28 -5.07 28.84 -11.52
CA GLU A 28 -5.76 29.65 -12.53
C GLU A 28 -5.76 28.98 -13.91
N GLN A 29 -4.66 28.29 -14.26
CA GLN A 29 -4.55 27.55 -15.52
C GLN A 29 -5.44 26.30 -15.52
N VAL A 30 -5.58 25.63 -14.36
CA VAL A 30 -6.55 24.54 -14.18
C VAL A 30 -7.99 25.06 -14.28
N ALA A 31 -8.29 26.22 -13.70
CA ALA A 31 -9.61 26.84 -13.85
C ALA A 31 -9.94 27.16 -15.32
N LEU A 32 -8.97 27.66 -16.10
CA LEU A 32 -9.12 27.91 -17.53
C LEU A 32 -9.36 26.61 -18.32
N LEU A 33 -8.65 25.53 -17.98
CA LEU A 33 -8.86 24.21 -18.58
C LEU A 33 -10.28 23.68 -18.32
N MET A 34 -10.76 23.77 -17.08
CA MET A 34 -12.11 23.33 -16.72
C MET A 34 -13.18 24.14 -17.46
N GLY A 35 -12.99 25.45 -17.60
CA GLY A 35 -13.88 26.30 -18.39
C GLY A 35 -13.86 25.95 -19.88
N ALA A 36 -12.68 25.62 -20.41
CA ALA A 36 -12.52 25.23 -21.81
C ALA A 36 -13.10 23.84 -22.13
N LEU A 37 -13.04 22.91 -21.18
CA LEU A 37 -13.49 21.52 -21.28
C LEU A 37 -14.93 21.30 -20.80
N VAL A 38 -15.58 22.34 -20.27
CA VAL A 38 -16.98 22.28 -19.78
C VAL A 38 -17.13 21.24 -18.66
N VAL A 39 -16.25 21.29 -17.67
CA VAL A 39 -16.33 20.40 -16.50
C VAL A 39 -17.56 20.75 -15.64
N GLU A 40 -18.27 19.74 -15.15
CA GLU A 40 -19.47 19.88 -14.31
C GLU A 40 -19.16 20.56 -12.96
N PRO A 41 -20.09 21.36 -12.39
CA PRO A 41 -19.86 22.11 -11.15
C PRO A 41 -19.38 21.26 -9.96
N GLY A 42 -19.88 20.03 -9.83
CA GLY A 42 -19.50 19.11 -8.75
C GLY A 42 -18.03 18.67 -8.80
N GLU A 43 -17.46 18.55 -9.99
CA GLU A 43 -16.07 18.10 -10.19
C GLU A 43 -15.07 19.27 -10.14
N ARG A 44 -15.54 20.51 -10.37
CA ARG A 44 -14.68 21.71 -10.36
C ARG A 44 -14.01 21.95 -9.02
N ALA A 45 -14.76 21.78 -7.92
CA ALA A 45 -14.21 21.98 -6.58
C ALA A 45 -13.07 21.01 -6.30
N ARG A 46 -13.25 19.73 -6.68
CA ARG A 46 -12.24 18.68 -6.53
C ARG A 46 -10.96 18.98 -7.32
N LEU A 47 -11.09 19.35 -8.60
CA LEU A 47 -9.95 19.65 -9.46
C LEU A 47 -9.18 20.90 -9.04
N LEU A 48 -9.88 21.92 -8.51
CA LEU A 48 -9.21 23.11 -7.95
C LEU A 48 -8.47 22.81 -6.67
N ASP A 49 -9.03 21.96 -5.81
CA ASP A 49 -8.37 21.52 -4.59
C ASP A 49 -7.10 20.72 -4.92
N LEU A 50 -7.20 19.78 -5.88
CA LEU A 50 -6.06 19.04 -6.40
C LEU A 50 -4.97 19.97 -6.96
N ALA A 51 -5.35 21.01 -7.72
CA ALA A 51 -4.40 21.98 -8.27
C ALA A 51 -3.70 22.82 -7.19
N ARG A 52 -4.40 23.17 -6.10
CA ARG A 52 -3.82 23.92 -4.97
C ARG A 52 -2.81 23.07 -4.21
N SER A 53 -3.14 21.80 -4.00
CA SER A 53 -2.28 20.85 -3.31
C SER A 53 -1.20 20.24 -4.21
N ALA A 54 -1.22 20.48 -5.52
CA ALA A 54 -0.25 19.92 -6.47
C ALA A 54 1.20 20.37 -6.21
N HIS A 55 1.40 21.52 -5.53
CA HIS A 55 2.72 22.00 -5.11
C HIS A 55 3.11 21.52 -3.70
N GLU A 56 2.15 20.95 -2.94
CA GLU A 56 2.50 20.20 -1.75
C GLU A 56 3.29 18.96 -2.19
N PRO A 57 4.23 18.47 -1.36
CA PRO A 57 5.00 17.31 -1.75
C PRO A 57 4.07 16.12 -2.03
N SER A 58 3.87 15.81 -3.33
CA SER A 58 3.00 14.74 -3.84
C SER A 58 3.43 13.34 -3.38
N TRP A 59 4.54 13.26 -2.65
CA TRP A 59 5.01 12.05 -2.01
C TRP A 59 4.41 11.84 -0.63
N LEU A 60 3.70 12.78 0.00
CA LEU A 60 3.13 12.58 1.35
C LEU A 60 1.61 12.78 1.35
N GLU A 61 0.87 11.70 1.49
CA GLU A 61 -0.59 11.72 1.64
C GLU A 61 -0.97 11.70 3.12
N LYS A 62 -1.66 12.74 3.59
CA LYS A 62 -2.15 12.79 4.97
C LYS A 62 -3.34 11.85 5.12
N ARG A 63 -3.32 11.00 6.16
CA ARG A 63 -4.47 10.16 6.48
C ARG A 63 -5.55 11.00 7.17
N VAL A 64 -6.73 11.07 6.57
CA VAL A 64 -7.89 11.71 7.19
C VAL A 64 -8.46 10.74 8.25
N PRO A 65 -8.60 11.18 9.52
CA PRO A 65 -9.18 10.34 10.57
C PRO A 65 -10.56 9.80 10.17
N GLY A 66 -10.80 8.51 10.34
CA GLY A 66 -12.08 7.87 9.99
C GLY A 66 -12.33 7.64 8.49
N VAL A 67 -11.36 7.89 7.60
CA VAL A 67 -11.38 7.36 6.23
C VAL A 67 -10.71 6.00 6.23
N ALA A 68 -11.45 5.00 5.75
CA ALA A 68 -10.96 3.65 5.72
C ALA A 68 -9.86 3.48 4.65
N PRO A 69 -8.79 2.70 4.90
CA PRO A 69 -7.69 2.44 3.94
C PRO A 69 -8.10 1.92 2.56
N SER A 70 -9.35 1.54 2.32
CA SER A 70 -9.84 1.15 0.98
C SER A 70 -10.18 2.34 0.08
N VAL A 71 -10.27 3.54 0.66
CA VAL A 71 -10.49 4.81 -0.05
C VAL A 71 -9.18 5.61 -0.14
N SER A 72 -8.06 5.05 0.33
CA SER A 72 -6.75 5.66 0.09
C SER A 72 -6.30 5.34 -1.33
N SER A 73 -5.50 6.25 -1.89
CA SER A 73 -4.80 6.03 -3.16
C SER A 73 -4.06 4.68 -3.19
N TYR A 74 -3.62 4.14 -2.04
CA TYR A 74 -2.94 2.85 -1.98
C TYR A 74 -3.80 1.70 -2.52
N ALA A 75 -5.09 1.65 -2.17
CA ALA A 75 -5.99 0.60 -2.66
C ALA A 75 -6.23 0.68 -4.17
N GLU A 76 -6.11 1.87 -4.76
CA GLU A 76 -6.15 2.05 -6.22
C GLU A 76 -4.86 1.57 -6.88
N HIS A 77 -3.70 1.92 -6.31
CA HIS A 77 -2.42 1.40 -6.78
C HIS A 77 -2.34 -0.12 -6.66
N GLU A 78 -2.80 -0.69 -5.55
CA GLU A 78 -2.88 -2.15 -5.34
C GLU A 78 -3.78 -2.83 -6.38
N ARG A 79 -4.91 -2.20 -6.73
CA ARG A 79 -5.79 -2.68 -7.82
C ARG A 79 -5.14 -2.56 -9.20
N ALA A 80 -4.33 -1.53 -9.45
CA ALA A 80 -3.65 -1.34 -10.73
C ALA A 80 -2.36 -2.16 -10.87
N ALA A 81 -1.76 -2.58 -9.76
CA ALA A 81 -0.49 -3.29 -9.76
C ALA A 81 -0.61 -4.68 -10.38
N THR A 82 0.45 -5.10 -11.08
CA THR A 82 0.63 -6.46 -11.58
C THR A 82 1.44 -7.31 -10.61
N ALA A 83 2.36 -6.68 -9.88
CA ALA A 83 3.11 -7.32 -8.81
C ALA A 83 3.37 -6.35 -7.64
N ILE A 84 3.47 -6.89 -6.42
CA ILE A 84 3.88 -6.12 -5.25
C ILE A 84 4.90 -6.94 -4.47
N PHE A 85 6.02 -6.30 -4.11
CA PHE A 85 6.84 -6.73 -2.99
C PHE A 85 6.42 -5.97 -1.74
N ASP A 86 6.22 -6.64 -0.62
CA ASP A 86 5.78 -6.02 0.64
C ASP A 86 6.67 -6.48 1.81
N TRP A 87 7.23 -5.52 2.55
CA TRP A 87 8.02 -5.75 3.76
C TRP A 87 7.25 -5.27 4.98
N GLU A 88 6.89 -6.21 5.85
CA GLU A 88 6.14 -5.92 7.07
C GLU A 88 6.90 -6.43 8.32
N PRO A 89 7.70 -5.58 8.98
CA PRO A 89 8.56 -6.00 10.10
C PRO A 89 7.80 -6.32 11.38
N ALA A 90 6.65 -5.68 11.61
CA ALA A 90 6.03 -5.58 12.93
C ALA A 90 4.55 -5.97 13.00
N VAL A 91 3.86 -6.07 11.85
CA VAL A 91 2.44 -6.43 11.78
C VAL A 91 2.20 -7.40 10.65
N ILE A 92 1.08 -8.14 10.69
CA ILE A 92 0.69 -8.98 9.55
C ILE A 92 0.28 -8.07 8.38
N PRO A 93 0.69 -8.36 7.13
CA PRO A 93 0.37 -7.56 5.96
C PRO A 93 -1.13 -7.37 5.77
N GLY A 94 -1.55 -6.17 5.40
CA GLY A 94 -2.96 -5.76 5.36
C GLY A 94 -3.87 -6.69 4.52
N LEU A 95 -3.37 -7.22 3.40
CA LEU A 95 -4.12 -8.16 2.55
C LEU A 95 -4.36 -9.53 3.22
N PHE A 96 -3.59 -9.87 4.26
CA PHE A 96 -3.66 -11.14 4.98
C PHE A 96 -4.30 -11.00 6.36
N GLN A 97 -4.67 -9.81 6.83
CA GLN A 97 -5.21 -9.63 8.18
C GLN A 97 -6.67 -10.08 8.31
N THR A 98 -7.05 -10.89 9.31
CA THR A 98 -8.44 -11.26 9.59
C THR A 98 -9.22 -10.09 10.21
N PRO A 99 -10.56 -10.09 10.14
CA PRO A 99 -11.37 -9.05 10.76
C PRO A 99 -11.05 -8.81 12.24
N ASP A 100 -10.87 -9.89 13.01
CA ASP A 100 -10.61 -9.78 14.45
C ASP A 100 -9.20 -9.27 14.75
N TYR A 101 -8.21 -9.66 13.94
CA TYR A 101 -6.87 -9.06 14.01
C TYR A 101 -6.91 -7.56 13.71
N ILE A 102 -7.67 -7.13 12.69
CA ILE A 102 -7.82 -5.69 12.35
C ILE A 102 -8.45 -4.92 13.52
N ARG A 103 -9.52 -5.47 14.11
CA ARG A 103 -10.19 -4.86 15.26
C ARG A 103 -9.25 -4.70 16.44
N ALA A 104 -8.50 -5.76 16.76
CA ALA A 104 -7.54 -5.76 17.85
C ALA A 104 -6.40 -4.76 17.61
N LEU A 105 -5.84 -4.73 16.39
CA LEU A 105 -4.76 -3.82 16.03
C LEU A 105 -5.14 -2.34 16.16
N LEU A 106 -6.40 -2.00 15.85
CA LEU A 106 -6.91 -0.62 15.87
C LEU A 106 -7.56 -0.24 17.20
N SER A 107 -7.69 -1.19 18.13
CA SER A 107 -8.26 -0.95 19.45
C SER A 107 -7.47 0.12 20.20
N GLY A 108 -8.16 1.13 20.72
CA GLY A 108 -7.53 2.27 21.40
C GLY A 108 -6.91 3.34 20.49
N GLN A 109 -6.90 3.14 19.17
CA GLN A 109 -6.43 4.14 18.19
C GLN A 109 -7.58 4.85 17.47
N GLU A 110 -8.69 4.14 17.23
CA GLU A 110 -9.85 4.62 16.48
C GLU A 110 -11.16 4.33 17.24
N GLN A 111 -12.24 5.02 16.90
CA GLN A 111 -13.57 4.77 17.47
C GLN A 111 -14.18 3.47 16.91
N PRO A 112 -15.04 2.74 17.66
CA PRO A 112 -15.62 1.47 17.19
C PRO A 112 -16.26 1.52 15.80
N ASP A 113 -17.07 2.56 15.51
CA ASP A 113 -17.70 2.74 14.20
C ASP A 113 -16.69 3.02 13.07
N GLN A 114 -15.52 3.57 13.39
CA GLN A 114 -14.43 3.76 12.45
C GLN A 114 -13.70 2.44 12.20
N ILE A 115 -13.49 1.63 13.23
CA ILE A 115 -12.86 0.31 13.14
C ILE A 115 -13.64 -0.57 12.16
N GLU A 116 -14.97 -0.69 12.29
CA GLU A 116 -15.76 -1.53 11.39
C GLU A 116 -15.70 -1.07 9.93
N ARG A 117 -15.65 0.24 9.68
CA ARG A 117 -15.43 0.78 8.33
C ARG A 117 -14.06 0.39 7.78
N ILE A 118 -13.02 0.43 8.62
CA ILE A 118 -11.66 0.00 8.26
C ILE A 118 -11.59 -1.50 8.00
N VAL A 119 -12.28 -2.32 8.80
CA VAL A 119 -12.40 -3.77 8.60
C VAL A 119 -13.02 -4.05 7.23
N HIS A 120 -14.21 -3.50 6.95
CA HIS A 120 -14.90 -3.71 5.68
C HIS A 120 -14.04 -3.30 4.48
N ALA A 121 -13.37 -2.15 4.59
CA ALA A 121 -12.43 -1.64 3.62
C ALA A 121 -11.25 -2.59 3.33
N ARG A 122 -10.56 -3.05 4.38
CA ARG A 122 -9.45 -4.00 4.24
C ARG A 122 -9.93 -5.33 3.66
N MET A 123 -11.14 -5.78 4.00
CA MET A 123 -11.70 -7.02 3.45
C MET A 123 -12.00 -6.91 1.96
N ALA A 124 -12.53 -5.79 1.50
CA ALA A 124 -12.78 -5.56 0.08
C ALA A 124 -11.49 -5.62 -0.77
N ARG A 125 -10.36 -5.19 -0.21
CA ARG A 125 -9.06 -5.19 -0.92
C ARG A 125 -8.55 -6.59 -1.27
N ARG A 126 -8.91 -7.61 -0.50
CA ARG A 126 -8.45 -9.00 -0.69
C ARG A 126 -8.80 -9.58 -2.06
N GLU A 127 -9.79 -9.00 -2.75
CA GLU A 127 -10.20 -9.42 -4.09
C GLU A 127 -9.05 -9.40 -5.11
N VAL A 128 -8.05 -8.52 -4.95
CA VAL A 128 -6.90 -8.44 -5.87
C VAL A 128 -6.07 -9.74 -5.93
N LEU A 129 -6.13 -10.56 -4.88
CA LEU A 129 -5.44 -11.85 -4.79
C LEU A 129 -6.21 -13.00 -5.46
N ALA A 130 -7.48 -12.78 -5.83
CA ALA A 130 -8.39 -13.81 -6.34
C ALA A 130 -9.02 -13.46 -7.70
N ARG A 131 -8.75 -12.29 -8.27
CA ARG A 131 -9.22 -11.85 -9.59
C ARG A 131 -8.65 -12.72 -10.73
N TYR A 132 -9.20 -12.57 -11.94
CA TYR A 132 -8.82 -13.35 -13.14
C TYR A 132 -7.31 -13.28 -13.47
N HIS A 133 -6.72 -12.09 -13.36
CA HIS A 133 -5.27 -11.88 -13.39
C HIS A 133 -4.79 -11.57 -11.98
N PRO A 134 -4.60 -12.58 -11.10
CA PRO A 134 -4.33 -12.34 -9.70
C PRO A 134 -3.02 -11.57 -9.53
N LEU A 135 -2.98 -10.69 -8.52
CA LEU A 135 -1.78 -9.96 -8.17
C LEU A 135 -0.63 -10.93 -7.81
N ASP A 136 0.55 -10.77 -8.42
CA ASP A 136 1.77 -11.47 -7.96
C ASP A 136 2.28 -10.78 -6.69
N TYR A 137 2.06 -11.41 -5.54
CA TYR A 137 2.30 -10.80 -4.24
C TYR A 137 3.41 -11.52 -3.51
N HIS A 138 4.56 -10.87 -3.40
CA HIS A 138 5.70 -11.36 -2.65
C HIS A 138 5.81 -10.58 -1.35
N VAL A 139 5.59 -11.25 -0.23
CA VAL A 139 5.75 -10.64 1.07
C VAL A 139 6.93 -11.25 1.82
N VAL A 140 7.64 -10.38 2.54
CA VAL A 140 8.53 -10.77 3.61
C VAL A 140 7.95 -10.23 4.92
N VAL A 141 7.75 -11.10 5.90
CA VAL A 141 7.23 -10.75 7.22
C VAL A 141 8.34 -10.88 8.26
N GLY A 142 8.52 -9.90 9.12
CA GLY A 142 9.46 -10.00 10.23
C GLY A 142 8.97 -11.00 11.27
N GLU A 143 9.87 -11.82 11.83
CA GLU A 143 9.53 -12.75 12.91
C GLU A 143 8.78 -12.07 14.08
N GLY A 144 9.13 -10.81 14.40
CA GLY A 144 8.46 -10.03 15.44
C GLY A 144 6.97 -9.83 15.19
N ALA A 145 6.54 -9.70 13.94
CA ALA A 145 5.13 -9.58 13.58
C ALA A 145 4.33 -10.87 13.88
N LEU A 146 4.98 -12.03 13.79
CA LEU A 146 4.36 -13.33 14.06
C LEU A 146 4.27 -13.63 15.55
N ARG A 147 5.20 -13.07 16.35
CA ARG A 147 5.24 -13.24 17.82
C ARG A 147 4.52 -12.12 18.59
N ALA A 148 4.00 -11.11 17.90
CA ALA A 148 3.27 -10.02 18.52
C ALA A 148 1.91 -10.49 19.06
N GLU A 149 1.59 -10.14 20.31
CA GLU A 149 0.31 -10.48 20.94
C GLU A 149 -0.78 -9.46 20.56
N VAL A 150 -1.25 -9.53 19.31
CA VAL A 150 -2.36 -8.68 18.84
C VAL A 150 -3.69 -9.38 19.10
N GLY A 151 -4.50 -8.82 20.00
CA GLY A 151 -5.84 -9.35 20.32
C GLY A 151 -5.85 -10.60 21.21
N GLY A 152 -4.69 -10.95 21.79
CA GLY A 152 -4.51 -12.15 22.59
C GLY A 152 -4.32 -13.42 21.75
N VAL A 153 -4.02 -14.53 22.44
CA VAL A 153 -3.70 -15.83 21.83
C VAL A 153 -4.73 -16.31 20.80
N PRO A 154 -6.06 -16.29 21.07
CA PRO A 154 -7.04 -16.82 20.11
C PRO A 154 -7.05 -16.08 18.78
N VAL A 155 -6.97 -14.73 18.83
CA VAL A 155 -6.97 -13.87 17.63
C VAL A 155 -5.70 -14.09 16.83
N MET A 156 -4.55 -14.19 17.50
CA MET A 156 -3.28 -14.39 16.82
C MET A 156 -3.16 -15.79 16.21
N ALA A 157 -3.64 -16.82 16.90
CA ALA A 157 -3.68 -18.18 16.35
C ALA A 157 -4.55 -18.28 15.09
N GLU A 158 -5.75 -17.69 15.10
CA GLU A 158 -6.62 -17.61 13.91
C GLU A 158 -5.92 -16.85 12.77
N GLN A 159 -5.31 -15.71 13.09
CA GLN A 159 -4.58 -14.89 12.11
C GLN A 159 -3.45 -15.69 11.43
N LEU A 160 -2.63 -16.42 12.20
CA LEU A 160 -1.51 -17.19 11.66
C LEU A 160 -1.99 -18.42 10.86
N GLN A 161 -3.05 -19.09 11.30
CA GLN A 161 -3.69 -20.15 10.51
C GLN A 161 -4.22 -19.62 9.18
N HIS A 162 -4.85 -18.44 9.19
CA HIS A 162 -5.29 -17.78 7.97
C HIS A 162 -4.12 -17.40 7.06
N LEU A 163 -3.01 -16.91 7.63
CA LEU A 163 -1.79 -16.58 6.90
C LEU A 163 -1.22 -17.80 6.15
N LEU A 164 -1.14 -18.96 6.83
CA LEU A 164 -0.75 -20.23 6.21
C LEU A 164 -1.72 -20.66 5.11
N HIS A 165 -3.03 -20.45 5.31
CA HIS A 165 -4.01 -20.82 4.32
C HIS A 165 -3.87 -19.99 3.03
N VAL A 166 -3.72 -18.68 3.15
CA VAL A 166 -3.61 -17.80 1.97
C VAL A 166 -2.29 -17.96 1.25
N SER A 167 -1.19 -18.29 1.95
CA SER A 167 0.12 -18.49 1.32
C SER A 167 0.18 -19.71 0.41
N MET A 168 -0.78 -20.64 0.47
CA MET A 168 -0.86 -21.78 -0.46
C MET A 168 -1.23 -21.38 -1.90
N ARG A 169 -1.60 -20.13 -2.16
CA ARG A 169 -1.94 -19.66 -3.51
C ARG A 169 -0.67 -19.50 -4.35
N ARG A 170 -0.75 -19.90 -5.63
CA ARG A 170 0.40 -19.87 -6.56
C ARG A 170 0.93 -18.46 -6.87
N ASN A 171 0.11 -17.43 -6.69
CA ASN A 171 0.47 -16.04 -6.92
C ASN A 171 0.99 -15.34 -5.65
N ILE A 172 1.22 -16.08 -4.56
CA ILE A 172 1.69 -15.55 -3.29
C ILE A 172 3.01 -16.23 -2.95
N ARG A 173 4.02 -15.42 -2.62
CA ARG A 173 5.26 -15.87 -1.98
C ARG A 173 5.32 -15.27 -0.59
N LEU A 174 5.24 -16.11 0.44
CA LEU A 174 5.34 -15.70 1.84
C LEU A 174 6.67 -16.17 2.41
N GLN A 175 7.50 -15.23 2.82
CA GLN A 175 8.76 -15.51 3.51
C GLN A 175 8.81 -14.85 4.88
N VAL A 176 9.55 -15.45 5.81
CA VAL A 176 9.80 -14.90 7.14
C VAL A 176 11.25 -14.48 7.27
N LEU A 177 11.48 -13.24 7.70
CA LEU A 177 12.80 -12.75 8.04
C LEU A 177 13.07 -12.95 9.54
N PRO A 178 13.99 -13.84 9.93
CA PRO A 178 14.28 -14.10 11.34
C PRO A 178 15.01 -12.92 11.99
N VAL A 179 14.87 -12.79 13.32
CA VAL A 179 15.47 -11.68 14.10
C VAL A 179 17.00 -11.59 13.94
N ARG A 180 17.67 -12.71 13.67
CA ARG A 180 19.14 -12.79 13.56
C ARG A 180 19.68 -12.50 12.15
N ALA A 181 18.82 -12.25 11.16
CA ALA A 181 19.27 -11.93 9.81
C ALA A 181 19.89 -10.52 9.78
N SER A 182 21.09 -10.40 9.23
CA SER A 182 21.82 -9.12 9.04
C SER A 182 21.08 -8.10 8.17
N ALA A 183 19.97 -8.49 7.54
CA ALA A 183 19.09 -7.66 6.72
C ALA A 183 18.17 -6.71 7.52
N GLN A 184 18.23 -6.69 8.86
CA GLN A 184 17.48 -5.73 9.70
C GLN A 184 17.88 -4.25 9.54
N ALA A 185 18.71 -3.89 8.55
CA ALA A 185 19.07 -2.49 8.30
C ALA A 185 17.86 -1.60 7.97
N ILE A 186 16.77 -2.18 7.44
CA ILE A 186 15.52 -1.46 7.14
C ILE A 186 14.43 -1.90 8.11
N THR A 187 14.16 -1.06 9.10
CA THR A 187 13.22 -1.34 10.19
C THR A 187 11.81 -0.81 9.95
N HIS A 188 11.62 0.05 8.94
CA HIS A 188 10.29 0.53 8.52
C HIS A 188 9.70 -0.37 7.44
N ASN A 189 8.37 -0.43 7.37
CA ASN A 189 7.66 -1.16 6.32
C ASN A 189 7.75 -0.41 4.98
N PHE A 190 7.73 -1.16 3.88
CA PHE A 190 7.58 -0.57 2.55
C PHE A 190 7.02 -1.59 1.56
N GLY A 191 6.30 -1.09 0.56
CA GLY A 191 5.85 -1.84 -0.59
C GLY A 191 6.49 -1.32 -1.87
N VAL A 192 6.92 -2.20 -2.78
CA VAL A 192 7.29 -1.83 -4.16
C VAL A 192 6.18 -2.34 -5.08
N LEU A 193 5.49 -1.41 -5.75
CA LEU A 193 4.35 -1.72 -6.61
C LEU A 193 4.78 -1.60 -8.07
N GLU A 194 4.59 -2.69 -8.81
CA GLU A 194 4.91 -2.82 -10.23
C GLU A 194 3.62 -2.75 -11.06
N PHE A 195 3.68 -2.07 -12.19
CA PHE A 195 2.54 -1.88 -13.09
C PHE A 195 2.92 -2.28 -14.52
N GLU A 196 1.93 -2.67 -15.33
CA GLU A 196 2.17 -3.08 -16.72
C GLU A 196 2.64 -1.92 -17.61
N ALA A 197 2.01 -0.76 -17.48
CA ALA A 197 2.20 0.39 -18.38
C ALA A 197 2.69 1.66 -17.67
N LEU A 198 2.95 1.61 -16.36
CA LEU A 198 3.36 2.76 -15.55
C LEU A 198 4.68 2.47 -14.84
N PRO A 199 5.49 3.50 -14.52
CA PRO A 199 6.65 3.33 -13.65
C PRO A 199 6.24 2.78 -12.28
N ALA A 200 7.09 1.91 -11.74
CA ALA A 200 6.90 1.41 -10.38
C ALA A 200 7.01 2.53 -9.35
N ILE A 201 6.37 2.31 -8.21
CA ILE A 201 6.39 3.24 -7.08
C ILE A 201 6.75 2.49 -5.80
N VAL A 202 7.28 3.23 -4.83
CA VAL A 202 7.44 2.74 -3.46
C VAL A 202 6.37 3.36 -2.59
N PHE A 203 5.71 2.54 -1.80
CA PHE A 203 4.80 2.95 -0.74
C PHE A 203 5.47 2.75 0.63
N VAL A 204 5.32 3.71 1.52
CA VAL A 204 5.74 3.61 2.92
C VAL A 204 4.57 4.06 3.79
N GLU A 205 4.08 3.19 4.68
CA GLU A 205 3.03 3.58 5.63
C GLU A 205 3.65 4.31 6.83
N LEU A 206 3.01 5.39 7.27
CA LEU A 206 3.35 6.12 8.48
C LEU A 206 2.12 6.16 9.39
N TYR A 207 2.31 6.49 10.67
CA TYR A 207 1.22 6.45 11.65
C TYR A 207 -0.05 7.24 11.25
N ARG A 208 0.12 8.42 10.64
CA ARG A 208 -1.01 9.29 10.19
C ARG A 208 -0.83 9.81 8.76
N ALA A 209 0.02 9.17 7.98
CA ALA A 209 0.30 9.55 6.62
C ALA A 209 0.79 8.34 5.83
N SER A 210 0.94 8.51 4.54
CA SER A 210 1.61 7.54 3.70
C SER A 210 2.54 8.28 2.75
N ALA A 211 3.69 7.68 2.46
CA ALA A 211 4.62 8.21 1.49
C ALA A 211 4.63 7.40 0.19
N TYR A 212 4.66 8.09 -0.94
CA TYR A 212 4.78 7.54 -2.28
C TYR A 212 6.04 8.08 -2.96
N LEU A 213 6.99 7.20 -3.26
CA LEU A 213 8.22 7.57 -3.96
C LEU A 213 8.10 7.16 -5.43
N TYR A 214 8.23 8.16 -6.30
CA TYR A 214 8.15 8.02 -7.76
C TYR A 214 9.51 8.17 -8.44
N ASP A 215 10.52 8.65 -7.70
CA ASP A 215 11.86 8.85 -8.24
C ASP A 215 12.51 7.50 -8.58
N ALA A 216 13.01 7.38 -9.80
CA ALA A 216 13.50 6.10 -10.32
C ALA A 216 14.71 5.57 -9.55
N ASP A 217 15.59 6.43 -9.04
CA ASP A 217 16.77 6.04 -8.29
C ASP A 217 16.38 5.57 -6.88
N GLN A 218 15.40 6.24 -6.26
CA GLN A 218 14.80 5.78 -5.00
C GLN A 218 14.12 4.41 -5.18
N VAL A 219 13.28 4.25 -6.20
CA VAL A 219 12.60 2.97 -6.50
C VAL A 219 13.62 1.87 -6.76
N ALA A 220 14.69 2.14 -7.52
CA ALA A 220 15.76 1.17 -7.76
C ALA A 220 16.46 0.74 -6.46
N SER A 221 16.70 1.67 -5.54
CA SER A 221 17.29 1.39 -4.23
C SER A 221 16.40 0.47 -3.39
N TYR A 222 15.09 0.72 -3.35
CA TYR A 222 14.13 -0.13 -2.64
C TYR A 222 13.97 -1.51 -3.28
N ARG A 223 14.01 -1.62 -4.61
CA ARG A 223 14.05 -2.94 -5.29
C ARG A 223 15.29 -3.75 -4.93
N ALA A 224 16.45 -3.10 -4.85
CA ALA A 224 17.69 -3.76 -4.44
C ALA A 224 17.61 -4.24 -2.97
N ALA A 225 17.00 -3.44 -2.10
CA ALA A 225 16.72 -3.81 -0.72
C ALA A 225 15.75 -4.99 -0.63
N ALA A 226 14.62 -4.96 -1.36
CA ALA A 226 13.64 -6.04 -1.44
C ALA A 226 14.30 -7.37 -1.84
N LYS A 227 15.15 -7.35 -2.88
CA LYS A 227 15.90 -8.53 -3.33
C LYS A 227 16.83 -9.07 -2.25
N THR A 228 17.59 -8.19 -1.60
CA THR A 228 18.50 -8.57 -0.50
C THR A 228 17.73 -9.18 0.66
N MET A 229 16.59 -8.60 1.01
CA MET A 229 15.72 -9.04 2.08
C MET A 229 15.11 -10.41 1.80
N ALA A 230 14.52 -10.62 0.62
CA ALA A 230 13.99 -11.91 0.20
C ALA A 230 15.06 -13.01 0.18
N ALA A 231 16.30 -12.67 -0.21
CA ALA A 231 17.42 -13.60 -0.20
C ALA A 231 17.95 -13.94 1.21
N SER A 232 17.63 -13.11 2.20
CA SER A 232 18.04 -13.30 3.60
C SER A 232 16.93 -13.90 4.47
N ALA A 233 15.70 -13.94 3.94
CA ALA A 233 14.55 -14.56 4.57
C ALA A 233 14.58 -16.08 4.38
N MET A 234 13.89 -16.80 5.27
CA MET A 234 13.58 -18.22 5.11
C MET A 234 12.89 -18.44 3.76
N ASP A 235 13.08 -19.61 3.17
CA ASP A 235 12.26 -19.97 2.00
C ASP A 235 10.78 -20.16 2.38
N GLU A 236 9.90 -20.33 1.40
CA GLU A 236 8.46 -20.43 1.64
C GLU A 236 8.07 -21.64 2.50
N HIS A 237 8.82 -22.74 2.39
CA HIS A 237 8.56 -23.95 3.16
C HIS A 237 9.02 -23.78 4.62
N GLU A 238 10.26 -23.33 4.82
CA GLU A 238 10.83 -23.00 6.13
C GLU A 238 9.97 -21.97 6.87
N SER A 239 9.49 -20.96 6.14
CA SER A 239 8.56 -19.94 6.67
C SER A 239 7.24 -20.55 7.14
N GLY A 240 6.70 -21.51 6.38
CA GLY A 240 5.46 -22.22 6.75
C GLY A 240 5.63 -23.15 7.97
N GLU A 241 6.80 -23.80 8.10
CA GLU A 241 7.16 -24.55 9.31
C GLU A 241 7.28 -23.61 10.52
N PHE A 242 7.99 -22.48 10.36
CA PHE A 242 8.18 -21.51 11.43
C PHE A 242 6.85 -20.92 11.93
N ILE A 243 5.93 -20.57 11.03
CA ILE A 243 4.61 -20.07 11.44
C ILE A 243 3.83 -21.14 12.23
N ARG A 244 3.95 -22.43 11.87
CA ARG A 244 3.32 -23.52 12.63
C ARG A 244 3.93 -23.70 14.02
N GLU A 245 5.24 -23.54 14.15
CA GLU A 245 5.94 -23.51 15.43
C GLU A 245 5.40 -22.38 16.31
N VAL A 246 5.30 -21.16 15.77
CA VAL A 246 4.75 -20.02 16.51
C VAL A 246 3.29 -20.26 16.96
N ILE A 247 2.46 -20.89 16.13
CA ILE A 247 1.08 -21.27 16.52
C ILE A 247 1.10 -22.26 17.69
N ALA A 248 2.02 -23.23 17.70
CA ALA A 248 2.14 -24.20 18.78
C ALA A 248 2.60 -23.52 20.09
N ASP A 249 3.61 -22.65 20.03
CA ASP A 249 4.11 -21.86 21.17
C ASP A 249 2.99 -21.05 21.83
N LEU A 250 2.12 -20.42 21.03
CA LEU A 250 0.97 -19.65 21.52
C LEU A 250 -0.02 -20.51 22.33
N GLY A 251 -0.20 -21.77 21.93
CA GLY A 251 -1.09 -22.71 22.61
C GLY A 251 -0.54 -23.23 23.95
N GLU A 252 0.78 -23.27 24.11
CA GLU A 252 1.43 -23.67 25.37
C GLU A 252 1.46 -22.54 26.42
N ALA A 253 1.36 -21.28 25.98
CA ALA A 253 1.39 -20.10 26.83
C ALA A 253 0.01 -19.66 27.37
N ALA A 254 -1.10 -20.26 26.90
CA ALA A 254 -2.48 -19.93 27.26
C ALA A 254 -3.03 -20.80 28.40
#